data_AF-A0A7C8I1P0-F1
#
_entry.id   AF-A0A7C8I1P0-F1
#
_cell.length_a   1.000
_cell.length_b   1.000
_cell.length_c   1.000
_cell.angle_alpha   90.00
_cell.angle_beta   90.00
_cell.angle_gamma   90.00
#
_symmetry.space_group_name_H-M   'P 1'
#
loop_
_entity.id
_entity.type
_entity.pdbx_description
1 polymer ?
#
loop_
_entity_poly.entity_id
_entity_poly.type
_entity_poly.pdbx_seq_one_letter_code
_entity_poly.pdbx_strand_id
1 'polypeptide(L)'
;MQLPKGATLNEYPPEVQAQLARKPLWPPPAGVKSNFVNPEDRRVLQISITTIFLVIALLFFFNRVYVKLVLTKRKTWDDALLLIAVLLGVAHYCISTWGTEHLQNRRR
;
A
#
# COMPACT_ATOMS: atom_id res chain seq x y z
N MET A 1 14.49 22.75 -21.81
CA MET A 1 13.76 23.65 -22.70
C MET A 1 12.43 23.95 -22.04
N GLN A 2 12.34 25.07 -21.33
CA GLN A 2 11.08 25.53 -20.77
C GLN A 2 10.23 26.01 -21.95
N LEU A 3 8.96 25.60 -22.01
CA LEU A 3 8.04 26.15 -22.98
C LEU A 3 7.86 27.64 -22.68
N PRO A 4 7.95 28.54 -23.68
CA PRO A 4 7.63 29.94 -23.48
C PRO A 4 6.17 30.05 -22.98
N LYS A 5 5.92 30.91 -21.99
CA LYS A 5 4.58 31.13 -21.42
C LYS A 5 3.61 31.51 -22.55
N GLY A 6 2.70 30.59 -22.90
CA GLY A 6 1.63 30.81 -23.89
C GLY A 6 1.67 29.91 -25.13
N ALA A 7 2.70 29.09 -25.35
CA ALA A 7 2.75 28.19 -26.50
C ALA A 7 1.82 26.97 -26.34
N THR A 8 0.98 26.72 -27.35
CA THR A 8 0.11 25.54 -27.40
C THR A 8 0.84 24.36 -28.05
N LEU A 9 0.53 23.12 -27.63
CA LEU A 9 1.22 21.91 -28.13
C LEU A 9 1.17 21.76 -29.66
N ASN A 10 0.18 22.36 -30.32
CA ASN A 10 -0.06 22.27 -31.75
C ASN A 10 0.95 23.08 -32.61
N GLU A 11 1.75 23.95 -32.00
CA GLU A 11 2.72 24.80 -32.69
C GLU A 11 4.03 24.07 -33.03
N TYR A 12 4.27 22.90 -32.41
CA TYR A 12 5.51 22.14 -32.60
C TYR A 12 5.33 21.01 -33.63
N PRO A 13 6.39 20.65 -34.37
CA PRO A 13 6.38 19.46 -35.22
C PRO A 13 5.97 18.20 -34.43
N PRO A 14 5.28 17.23 -35.07
CA PRO A 14 4.69 16.08 -34.39
C PRO A 14 5.75 15.24 -33.64
N GLU A 15 6.99 15.19 -34.12
CA GLU A 15 8.09 14.51 -33.44
C GLU A 15 8.47 15.17 -32.10
N VAL A 16 8.37 16.51 -31.99
CA VAL A 16 8.71 17.25 -30.77
C VAL A 16 7.57 17.16 -29.75
N GLN A 17 6.32 17.13 -30.21
CA GLN A 17 5.15 16.91 -29.36
C GLN A 17 5.23 15.56 -28.63
N ALA A 18 5.63 14.51 -29.34
CA ALA A 18 5.81 13.18 -28.76
C ALA A 18 6.93 13.13 -27.71
N GLN A 19 7.96 13.98 -27.84
CA GLN A 19 9.04 14.10 -26.86
C GLN A 19 8.64 14.92 -25.64
N LEU A 20 7.84 15.97 -25.83
CA LEU A 20 7.30 16.81 -24.75
C LEU A 20 6.30 16.03 -23.89
N ALA A 21 5.45 15.20 -24.50
CA ALA A 21 4.51 14.32 -23.79
C ALA A 21 5.20 13.31 -22.86
N ARG A 22 6.48 13.00 -23.10
CA ARG A 22 7.27 12.07 -22.29
C ARG A 22 8.05 12.75 -21.15
N LYS A 23 8.09 14.09 -21.09
CA LYS A 23 8.80 14.83 -20.03
C LYS A 23 7.80 15.42 -19.03
N PRO A 24 8.13 15.38 -17.72
CA PRO A 24 7.31 16.06 -16.72
C PRO A 24 7.29 17.57 -16.98
N LEU A 25 6.13 18.19 -16.71
CA LEU A 25 5.90 19.63 -16.87
C LEU A 25 6.85 20.51 -16.02
N TRP A 26 7.37 19.96 -14.92
CA TRP A 26 8.25 20.66 -13.99
C TRP A 26 9.53 19.84 -13.73
N PRO A 27 10.73 20.47 -13.72
CA PRO A 27 11.93 19.79 -13.29
C PRO A 27 11.80 19.35 -11.83
N PRO A 28 12.38 18.22 -11.42
CA PRO A 28 12.35 17.82 -10.03
C PRO A 28 13.04 18.88 -9.16
N PRO A 29 12.61 19.06 -7.90
CA PRO A 29 13.26 19.99 -6.98
C PRO A 29 14.75 19.67 -6.82
N ALA A 30 15.57 20.70 -6.62
CA ALA A 30 17.01 20.57 -6.52
C ALA A 30 17.40 19.53 -5.45
N GLY A 31 18.27 18.58 -5.81
CA GLY A 31 18.71 17.49 -4.94
C GLY A 31 17.89 16.19 -5.02
N VAL A 32 16.72 16.19 -5.67
CA VAL A 32 15.90 14.98 -5.83
C VAL A 32 16.02 14.46 -7.27
N LYS A 33 16.72 13.34 -7.46
CA LYS A 33 16.70 12.64 -8.75
C LYS A 33 15.36 11.93 -8.89
N SER A 34 14.55 12.33 -9.86
CA SER A 34 13.28 11.67 -10.12
C SER A 34 13.53 10.23 -10.55
N ASN A 35 13.10 9.28 -9.73
CA ASN A 35 13.31 7.85 -9.94
C ASN A 35 12.02 7.17 -10.44
N PHE A 36 11.63 7.50 -11.67
CA PHE A 36 10.51 6.83 -12.36
C PHE A 36 10.87 5.45 -12.92
N VAL A 37 12.16 5.08 -12.90
CA VAL A 37 12.67 3.84 -13.50
C VAL A 37 12.61 2.68 -12.51
N ASN A 38 12.87 2.92 -11.22
CA ASN A 38 12.81 1.90 -10.19
C ASN A 38 12.29 2.48 -8.86
N PRO A 39 10.98 2.47 -8.58
CA PRO A 39 10.46 2.93 -7.30
C PRO A 39 11.09 2.13 -6.16
N GLU A 40 11.44 2.82 -5.06
CA GLU A 40 12.04 2.20 -3.89
C GLU A 40 11.15 1.07 -3.35
N ASP A 41 11.71 -0.14 -3.23
CA ASP A 41 10.98 -1.29 -2.73
C ASP A 41 10.76 -1.16 -1.22
N ARG A 42 9.53 -0.78 -0.84
CA ARG A 42 9.12 -0.60 0.57
C ARG A 42 8.40 -1.82 1.13
N ARG A 43 8.44 -2.95 0.42
CA ARG A 43 7.72 -4.17 0.79
C ARG A 43 8.12 -4.70 2.15
N VAL A 44 9.42 -4.73 2.45
CA VAL A 44 9.95 -5.18 3.75
C VAL A 44 9.42 -4.31 4.89
N LEU A 45 9.36 -2.99 4.68
CA LEU A 45 8.84 -2.03 5.65
C LEU A 45 7.34 -2.20 5.88
N GLN A 46 6.57 -2.43 4.81
CA GLN A 46 5.14 -2.68 4.94
C GLN A 46 4.86 -3.98 5.69
N ILE A 47 5.55 -5.08 5.35
CA ILE A 47 5.36 -6.37 6.02
C ILE A 47 5.72 -6.26 7.50
N SER A 48 6.85 -5.63 7.84
CA SER A 48 7.30 -5.52 9.24
C SER A 48 6.32 -4.76 10.12
N ILE A 49 5.84 -3.60 9.68
CA ILE A 49 4.88 -2.79 10.43
C ILE A 49 3.56 -3.53 10.60
N THR A 50 3.03 -4.12 9.52
CA THR A 50 1.72 -4.78 9.56
C THR A 50 1.73 -6.00 10.48
N THR A 51 2.84 -6.75 10.53
CA THR A 51 3.03 -7.87 11.47
C THR A 51 2.94 -7.42 12.93
N ILE A 52 3.59 -6.31 13.29
CA ILE A 52 3.58 -5.79 14.67
C ILE A 52 2.15 -5.43 15.09
N PHE A 53 1.43 -4.70 14.24
CA PHE A 53 0.03 -4.35 14.50
C PHE A 53 -0.88 -5.58 14.60
N LEU A 54 -0.66 -6.60 13.78
CA LEU A 54 -1.41 -7.84 13.83
C LEU A 54 -1.22 -8.57 15.17
N VAL A 55 0.02 -8.64 15.67
CA VAL A 55 0.32 -9.26 16.98
C VAL A 55 -0.37 -8.50 18.11
N ILE A 56 -0.32 -7.17 18.10
CA ILE A 56 -0.98 -6.33 19.10
C ILE A 56 -2.50 -6.54 19.05
N ALA A 57 -3.10 -6.54 17.85
CA ALA A 57 -4.53 -6.78 17.68
C ALA A 57 -4.96 -8.16 18.20
N LEU A 58 -4.17 -9.21 17.94
CA LEU A 58 -4.39 -10.56 18.46
C LEU A 58 -4.33 -10.61 19.98
N LEU A 59 -3.37 -9.93 20.61
CA LEU A 59 -3.28 -9.85 22.07
C LEU A 59 -4.53 -9.21 22.70
N PHE A 60 -5.01 -8.10 22.13
CA PHE A 60 -6.26 -7.47 22.57
C PHE A 60 -7.47 -8.37 22.37
N PHE A 61 -7.53 -9.09 21.24
CA PHE A 61 -8.59 -10.05 20.98
C PHE A 61 -8.59 -11.19 22.01
N PHE A 62 -7.44 -11.80 22.30
CA PHE A 62 -7.34 -12.86 23.31
C PHE A 62 -7.74 -12.38 24.69
N ASN A 63 -7.33 -11.17 25.09
CA ASN A 63 -7.76 -10.59 26.36
C ASN A 63 -9.28 -10.41 26.41
N ARG A 64 -9.89 -9.88 25.34
CA ARG A 64 -11.35 -9.73 25.25
C ARG A 64 -12.09 -11.07 25.31
N VAL A 65 -11.59 -12.08 24.60
CA VAL A 65 -12.15 -13.44 24.61
C VAL A 65 -12.00 -14.07 26.00
N TYR A 66 -10.85 -13.90 26.65
CA TYR A 66 -10.62 -14.38 28.01
C TYR A 66 -11.61 -13.78 29.00
N VAL A 67 -11.77 -12.46 29.01
CA VAL A 67 -12.71 -11.76 29.90
C VAL A 67 -14.14 -12.24 29.67
N LYS A 68 -14.60 -12.35 28.42
CA LYS A 68 -15.98 -12.78 28.14
C LYS A 68 -16.23 -14.25 28.45
N LEU A 69 -15.31 -15.15 28.10
CA LEU A 69 -15.46 -16.58 28.36
C LEU A 69 -15.41 -16.90 29.86
N VAL A 70 -14.52 -16.25 30.60
CA VAL A 70 -14.32 -16.52 32.03
C VAL A 70 -15.35 -15.79 32.89
N LEU A 71 -15.63 -14.52 32.58
CA LEU A 71 -16.42 -13.65 33.47
C LEU A 71 -17.90 -13.59 33.11
N THR A 72 -18.25 -13.49 31.83
CA THR A 72 -19.64 -13.24 31.40
C THR A 72 -20.41 -14.53 31.11
N LYS A 73 -19.74 -15.59 30.64
CA LYS A 73 -20.32 -16.91 30.27
C LYS A 73 -21.57 -16.85 29.37
N ARG A 74 -21.85 -15.72 28.73
CA ARG A 74 -22.92 -15.54 27.74
C ARG A 74 -22.30 -15.54 26.36
N LYS A 75 -22.82 -16.38 25.48
CA LYS A 75 -22.50 -16.33 24.06
C LYS A 75 -23.41 -15.32 23.40
N THR A 76 -22.85 -14.19 22.98
CA THR A 76 -23.58 -13.16 22.24
C THR A 76 -23.13 -13.18 20.78
N TRP A 77 -24.01 -12.81 19.85
CA TRP A 77 -23.67 -12.68 18.42
C TRP A 77 -22.50 -11.72 18.15
N ASP A 78 -22.27 -10.76 19.06
CA ASP A 78 -21.09 -9.89 19.10
C ASP A 78 -19.77 -10.69 19.03
N ASP A 79 -19.67 -11.83 19.72
CA ASP A 79 -18.45 -12.64 19.72
C ASP A 79 -18.24 -13.36 18.39
N ALA A 80 -19.32 -13.79 17.73
CA ALA A 80 -19.24 -14.40 16.41
C ALA A 80 -18.75 -13.39 15.37
N LEU A 81 -19.28 -12.15 15.40
CA LEU A 81 -18.78 -11.08 14.52
C LEU A 81 -17.32 -10.76 14.80
N LEU A 82 -16.92 -10.72 16.08
CA LEU A 82 -15.53 -10.45 16.46
C LEU A 82 -14.58 -11.54 15.92
N LEU A 83 -14.98 -12.81 16.02
CA LEU A 83 -14.22 -13.95 15.51
C LEU A 83 -14.09 -13.89 13.98
N ILE A 84 -15.18 -13.57 13.28
CA ILE A 84 -15.19 -13.36 11.83
C ILE A 84 -14.26 -12.20 11.46
N ALA A 85 -14.30 -11.07 12.19
CA ALA A 85 -13.44 -9.92 11.94
C ALA A 85 -11.96 -10.26 12.05
N VAL A 86 -11.56 -11.05 13.06
CA VAL A 86 -10.17 -11.52 13.19
C VAL A 86 -9.78 -12.45 12.06
N LEU A 87 -10.63 -13.39 11.69
CA LEU A 87 -10.38 -14.30 10.57
C LEU A 87 -10.20 -13.54 9.25
N LEU A 88 -11.07 -12.56 8.97
CA LEU A 88 -10.93 -11.70 7.79
C LEU A 88 -9.66 -10.85 7.85
N GLY A 89 -9.29 -10.32 9.03
CA GLY A 89 -8.06 -9.55 9.20
C GLY A 89 -6.81 -10.37 8.90
N VAL A 90 -6.75 -11.61 9.40
CA VAL A 90 -5.65 -12.54 9.12
C VAL A 90 -5.64 -12.93 7.64
N ALA A 91 -6.79 -13.26 7.04
CA ALA A 91 -6.89 -13.58 5.63
C ALA A 91 -6.41 -12.43 4.73
N HIS A 92 -6.83 -11.20 5.03
CA HIS A 92 -6.40 -10.00 4.33
C HIS A 92 -4.87 -9.81 4.44
N TYR A 93 -4.29 -10.01 5.63
CA TYR A 93 -2.85 -9.95 5.83
C TYR A 93 -2.11 -10.98 4.96
N CYS A 94 -2.57 -12.24 4.94
CA CYS A 94 -1.98 -13.29 4.11
C CYS A 94 -2.08 -12.95 2.60
N ILE A 95 -3.23 -12.48 2.14
CA ILE A 95 -3.43 -12.07 0.73
C ILE A 95 -2.50 -10.92 0.36
N SER A 96 -2.35 -9.92 1.23
CA SER A 96 -1.46 -8.79 0.97
C SER A 96 0.00 -9.21 0.87
N THR A 97 0.44 -10.11 1.77
CA THR A 97 1.80 -10.63 1.78
C THR A 97 2.07 -11.47 0.54
N TRP A 98 1.17 -12.42 0.21
CA TRP A 98 1.28 -13.25 -0.99
C TRP A 98 1.23 -12.41 -2.27
N GLY A 99 0.36 -11.41 -2.35
CA GLY A 99 0.26 -10.52 -3.50
C GLY A 99 1.58 -9.77 -3.74
N THR A 100 2.23 -9.31 -2.68
CA THR A 100 3.54 -8.66 -2.80
C THR A 100 4.65 -9.64 -3.22
N GLU A 101 4.61 -10.90 -2.78
CA GLU A 101 5.53 -11.97 -3.21
C GLU A 101 5.35 -12.31 -4.68
N HIS A 102 4.10 -12.53 -5.09
CA HIS A 102 3.76 -12.98 -6.43
C HIS A 102 4.10 -11.95 -7.50
N LEU A 103 3.86 -10.67 -7.21
CA LEU A 103 4.22 -9.57 -8.12
C LEU A 103 5.72 -9.38 -8.27
N GLN A 104 6.51 -9.76 -7.27
CA GLN A 104 7.97 -9.71 -7.36
C GLN A 104 8.52 -10.91 -8.14
N ASN A 105 7.96 -12.10 -7.93
CA ASN A 105 8.35 -13.30 -8.66
C ASN A 105 8.11 -13.17 -10.18
N ARG A 106 7.05 -12.49 -10.61
CA ARG A 106 6.79 -12.22 -12.05
C ARG A 106 7.70 -11.17 -12.68
N ARG A 107 8.43 -10.37 -11.87
CA ARG A 107 9.33 -9.32 -12.36
C ARG A 107 10.79 -9.76 -12.47
N ARG A 108 11.13 -10.95 -11.97
CA ARG A 108 12.43 -11.60 -12.19
C ARG A 108 12.35 -12.51 -13.40
#